data_AF-A0A8A4K6X9-F1
#
_entry.id   AF-A0A8A4K6X9-F1
#
_cell.length_a   1.000
_cell.length_b   1.000
_cell.length_c   1.000
_cell.angle_alpha   90.00
_cell.angle_beta   90.00
_cell.angle_gamma   90.00
#
_symmetry.space_group_name_H-M   'P 1'
#
loop_
_entity.id
_entity.type
_entity.pdbx_description
1 polymer ?
#
loop_
_entity_poly.entity_id
_entity_poly.type
_entity_poly.pdbx_seq_one_letter_code
_entity_poly.pdbx_strand_id
1 'polypeptide(L)'
;MIVNHSGSANGSECVGSTLWPESADKQNLNFDTWLSMTWNGGIEGSCLGVPPVNEWCALTTPVINFAYGNLTVADFEGASRTTTVGVECTTGMKYTLRLPTADQRIALNNGGTASVTANGSVLGKTLQGQAGENQVELTVTLNGPYERTGTFEGSGVLFVSYP
;
A
#
# COMPACT_ATOMS: atom_id res chain seq x y z
N MET A 1 -18.29 -5.17 -11.37
CA MET A 1 -17.21 -5.40 -10.39
C MET A 1 -17.74 -6.36 -9.35
N ILE A 2 -17.04 -7.47 -9.12
CA ILE A 2 -17.37 -8.43 -8.05
C ILE A 2 -16.20 -8.39 -7.05
N VAL A 3 -16.54 -8.23 -5.78
CA VAL A 3 -15.59 -8.36 -4.66
C VAL A 3 -15.79 -9.74 -4.06
N ASN A 4 -14.70 -10.48 -3.90
CA ASN A 4 -14.71 -11.75 -3.19
C ASN A 4 -13.74 -11.65 -2.02
N HIS A 5 -14.14 -12.24 -0.89
CA HIS A 5 -13.28 -12.32 0.28
C HIS A 5 -13.34 -13.72 0.89
N SER A 6 -12.20 -14.17 1.40
CA SER A 6 -12.04 -15.46 2.06
C SER A 6 -11.20 -15.26 3.30
N GLY A 7 -11.69 -15.71 4.45
CA GLY A 7 -11.00 -15.60 5.72
C GLY A 7 -10.96 -16.92 6.48
N SER A 8 -9.98 -17.05 7.38
CA SER A 8 -9.92 -18.15 8.34
C SER A 8 -9.93 -17.61 9.77
N ALA A 9 -10.33 -18.45 10.73
CA ALA A 9 -10.47 -18.06 12.14
C ALA A 9 -9.16 -17.64 12.84
N ASN A 10 -8.01 -17.64 12.15
CA ASN A 10 -6.69 -17.41 12.75
C ASN A 10 -5.77 -16.56 11.86
N GLY A 11 -6.22 -15.38 11.43
CA GLY A 11 -5.25 -14.34 11.08
C GLY A 11 -5.04 -14.05 9.61
N SER A 12 -5.96 -14.38 8.70
CA SER A 12 -5.86 -13.92 7.31
C SER A 12 -7.23 -13.60 6.71
N GLU A 13 -7.38 -12.39 6.20
CA GLU A 13 -8.50 -11.94 5.37
C GLU A 13 -7.95 -11.71 3.96
N CYS A 14 -8.36 -12.54 3.01
CA CYS A 14 -7.98 -12.41 1.61
C CYS A 14 -9.11 -11.69 0.86
N VAL A 15 -8.81 -10.54 0.28
CA VAL A 15 -9.78 -9.74 -0.47
C VAL A 15 -9.25 -9.50 -1.86
N GLY A 16 -10.12 -9.57 -2.86
CA GLY A 16 -9.81 -9.03 -4.17
C GLY A 16 -11.06 -8.61 -4.93
N SER A 17 -10.83 -7.88 -6.04
CA SER A 17 -11.90 -7.51 -6.96
C SER A 17 -11.56 -7.89 -8.40
N THR A 18 -12.57 -8.24 -9.18
CA THR A 18 -12.43 -8.58 -10.59
C THR A 18 -13.57 -7.97 -11.42
N LEU A 19 -13.27 -7.66 -12.69
CA LEU A 19 -14.26 -7.30 -13.69
C LEU A 19 -14.73 -8.58 -14.38
N TRP A 20 -15.96 -8.99 -14.07
CA TRP A 20 -16.56 -10.22 -14.62
C TRP A 20 -17.56 -9.90 -15.74
N PRO A 21 -17.46 -10.55 -16.91
CA PRO A 21 -18.53 -10.53 -17.89
C PRO A 21 -19.75 -11.27 -17.32
N GLU A 22 -20.94 -10.72 -17.57
CA GLU A 22 -22.20 -11.15 -16.98
C GLU A 22 -22.55 -12.63 -17.24
N SER A 23 -21.96 -13.23 -18.28
CA SER A 23 -22.23 -14.58 -18.77
C SER A 23 -21.49 -15.73 -18.06
N ALA A 24 -20.58 -15.45 -17.13
CA ALA A 24 -19.84 -16.49 -16.43
C ALA A 24 -20.56 -16.93 -15.13
N ASP A 25 -20.50 -18.22 -14.81
CA ASP A 25 -21.17 -18.84 -13.66
C ASP A 25 -20.57 -18.36 -12.33
N LYS A 26 -21.38 -17.73 -11.48
CA LYS A 26 -20.97 -16.92 -10.32
C LYS A 26 -20.89 -17.70 -9.00
N GLN A 27 -21.31 -18.97 -8.96
CA GLN A 27 -21.83 -19.51 -7.70
C GLN A 27 -20.88 -20.40 -6.87
N ASN A 28 -19.72 -20.86 -7.37
CA ASN A 28 -18.88 -21.81 -6.61
C ASN A 28 -17.37 -21.73 -6.89
N LEU A 29 -16.79 -20.54 -7.03
CA LEU A 29 -15.34 -20.40 -7.19
C LEU A 29 -14.64 -20.26 -5.84
N ASN A 30 -13.70 -21.16 -5.53
CA ASN A 30 -12.79 -20.98 -4.41
C ASN A 30 -11.84 -19.80 -4.67
N PHE A 31 -11.24 -19.26 -3.60
CA PHE A 31 -10.40 -18.06 -3.69
C PHE A 31 -9.21 -18.23 -4.66
N ASP A 32 -8.57 -19.39 -4.70
CA ASP A 32 -7.43 -19.65 -5.59
C ASP A 32 -7.81 -19.61 -7.07
N THR A 33 -8.96 -20.21 -7.42
CA THR A 33 -9.49 -20.18 -8.78
C THR A 33 -9.89 -18.75 -9.15
N TRP A 34 -10.52 -18.03 -8.21
CA TRP A 34 -10.89 -16.64 -8.40
C TRP A 34 -9.65 -15.73 -8.63
N LEU A 35 -8.57 -15.92 -7.86
CA LEU A 35 -7.31 -15.17 -7.98
C LEU A 35 -6.62 -15.44 -9.33
N SER A 36 -6.61 -16.69 -9.80
CA SER A 36 -6.04 -17.01 -11.13
C SER A 36 -6.77 -16.34 -12.31
N MET A 37 -7.98 -15.83 -12.08
CA MET A 37 -8.83 -15.20 -13.08
C MET A 37 -8.93 -13.68 -12.91
N THR A 38 -8.26 -13.08 -11.92
CA THR A 38 -8.14 -11.62 -11.83
C THR A 38 -7.23 -11.13 -12.96
N TRP A 39 -7.83 -10.51 -13.96
CA TRP A 39 -7.09 -9.75 -14.97
C TRP A 39 -6.26 -8.65 -14.27
N ASN A 40 -5.03 -8.42 -14.76
CA ASN A 40 -4.00 -7.46 -14.31
C ASN A 40 -4.45 -5.98 -14.40
N GLY A 41 -5.57 -5.66 -13.77
CA GLY A 41 -6.18 -4.34 -13.64
C GLY A 41 -6.02 -3.72 -12.24
N GLY A 42 -5.05 -4.20 -11.45
CA GLY A 42 -4.47 -3.41 -10.36
C GLY A 42 -5.00 -3.63 -8.94
N ILE A 43 -5.81 -4.66 -8.67
CA ILE A 43 -6.08 -5.06 -7.27
C ILE A 43 -5.68 -6.53 -7.14
N GLU A 44 -4.40 -6.76 -6.84
CA GLU A 44 -3.95 -8.09 -6.47
C GLU A 44 -4.76 -8.56 -5.28
N GLY A 45 -5.42 -9.71 -5.45
CA GLY A 45 -6.02 -10.38 -4.31
C GLY A 45 -4.92 -10.70 -3.33
N SER A 46 -4.92 -10.03 -2.18
CA SER A 46 -3.89 -10.21 -1.16
C SER A 46 -4.54 -10.65 0.14
N CYS A 47 -3.87 -11.57 0.82
CA CYS A 47 -4.23 -11.93 2.18
C CYS A 47 -3.54 -10.94 3.12
N LEU A 48 -4.35 -10.22 3.89
CA LEU A 48 -3.89 -9.32 4.94
C LEU A 48 -4.02 -10.08 6.27
N GLY A 49 -2.98 -10.00 7.09
CA GLY A 49 -3.09 -10.47 8.45
C GLY A 49 -4.12 -9.64 9.21
N VAL A 50 -4.93 -10.28 10.06
CA VAL A 50 -5.78 -9.57 11.02
C VAL A 50 -5.10 -9.55 12.38
N PRO A 51 -5.20 -8.44 13.14
CA PRO A 51 -4.61 -8.41 14.46
C PRO A 51 -5.40 -9.32 15.41
N PRO A 52 -4.81 -9.70 16.56
CA PRO A 52 -5.55 -10.32 17.64
C PRO A 52 -6.78 -9.48 18.05
N VAL A 53 -7.77 -10.14 18.64
CA VAL A 53 -9.01 -9.49 19.08
C VAL A 53 -8.67 -8.38 20.09
N ASN A 54 -9.24 -7.19 19.90
CA ASN A 54 -9.02 -5.97 20.69
C ASN A 54 -7.59 -5.39 20.62
N GLU A 55 -6.75 -5.86 19.70
CA GLU A 55 -5.43 -5.29 19.42
C GLU A 55 -5.42 -4.63 18.05
N TRP A 56 -4.72 -3.51 17.91
CA TRP A 56 -4.53 -2.85 16.62
C TRP A 56 -3.36 -1.87 16.64
N CYS A 57 -2.83 -1.61 15.45
CA CYS A 57 -2.01 -0.45 15.09
C CYS A 57 -2.72 0.34 13.97
N ALA A 58 -2.75 1.67 14.07
CA ALA A 58 -3.38 2.54 13.07
C ALA A 58 -2.58 3.83 12.86
N LEU A 59 -2.57 4.33 11.62
CA LEU A 59 -1.98 5.64 11.31
C LEU A 59 -2.78 6.73 12.04
N THR A 60 -2.08 7.58 12.80
CA THR A 60 -2.67 8.76 13.44
C THR A 60 -2.56 10.00 12.56
N THR A 61 -1.67 9.98 11.57
CA THR A 61 -1.47 11.06 10.60
C THR A 61 -2.42 10.88 9.40
N PRO A 62 -3.46 11.73 9.23
CA PRO A 62 -4.51 11.50 8.24
C PRO A 62 -4.11 11.84 6.80
N VAL A 63 -3.23 12.83 6.63
CA VAL A 63 -2.77 13.30 5.31
C VAL A 63 -1.26 13.52 5.37
N ILE A 64 -0.55 12.94 4.43
CA ILE A 64 0.91 13.00 4.34
C ILE A 64 1.27 13.62 2.98
N ASN A 65 1.88 14.81 3.01
CA ASN A 65 2.20 15.56 1.80
C ASN A 65 3.72 15.62 1.58
N PHE A 66 4.17 15.19 0.40
CA PHE A 66 5.56 15.30 -0.02
C PHE A 66 5.70 16.36 -1.10
N ALA A 67 6.08 17.57 -0.71
CA ALA A 67 6.30 18.68 -1.64
C ALA A 67 7.76 18.69 -2.13
N TYR A 68 7.94 18.46 -3.42
CA TYR A 68 9.27 18.50 -4.05
C TYR A 68 9.64 19.90 -4.55
N GLY A 69 8.65 20.76 -4.80
CA GLY A 69 8.84 22.07 -5.41
C GLY A 69 9.27 21.96 -6.88
N ASN A 70 10.13 22.88 -7.30
CA ASN A 70 10.69 22.85 -8.65
C ASN A 70 11.95 22.01 -8.67
N LEU A 71 11.98 21.00 -9.55
CA LEU A 71 13.15 20.18 -9.81
C LEU A 71 13.61 20.39 -11.26
N THR A 72 14.92 20.38 -11.48
CA THR A 72 15.45 20.29 -12.85
C THR A 72 15.33 18.86 -13.36
N VAL A 73 15.43 18.65 -14.67
CA VAL A 73 15.42 17.30 -15.25
C VAL A 73 16.56 16.44 -14.70
N ALA A 74 17.72 17.04 -14.41
CA ALA A 74 18.87 16.34 -13.86
C ALA A 74 18.67 15.92 -12.39
N ASP A 75 17.94 16.72 -11.62
CA ASP A 75 17.71 16.48 -10.19
C ASP A 75 16.45 15.65 -9.92
N PHE A 76 15.63 15.38 -10.94
CA PHE A 76 14.33 14.73 -10.77
C PHE A 76 14.47 13.25 -10.40
N GLU A 77 15.31 12.52 -11.12
CA GLU A 77 15.53 11.10 -10.87
C GLU A 77 16.24 10.89 -9.53
N GLY A 78 15.65 10.06 -8.66
CA GLY A 78 16.21 9.79 -7.33
C GLY A 78 15.95 10.89 -6.30
N ALA A 79 15.28 11.99 -6.66
CA ALA A 79 14.89 13.03 -5.71
C ALA A 79 14.10 12.41 -4.56
N SER A 80 14.52 12.70 -3.32
CA SER A 80 13.91 12.11 -2.13
C SER A 80 13.41 13.18 -1.14
N ARG A 81 12.31 12.86 -0.46
CA ARG A 81 11.75 13.65 0.64
C ARG A 81 11.36 12.73 1.77
N THR A 82 11.58 13.19 2.99
CA THR A 82 11.37 12.41 4.20
C THR A 82 10.44 13.16 5.14
N THR A 83 9.51 12.43 5.76
CA THR A 83 8.64 12.96 6.81
C THR A 83 8.42 11.87 7.86
N THR A 84 8.07 12.28 9.07
CA THR A 84 7.66 11.36 10.13
C THR A 84 6.15 11.27 10.18
N VAL A 85 5.62 10.06 10.37
CA VAL A 85 4.20 9.80 10.61
C VAL A 85 4.00 9.04 11.91
N GLY A 86 2.86 9.24 12.55
CA GLY A 86 2.48 8.52 13.76
C GLY A 86 1.68 7.25 13.45
N VAL A 87 1.99 6.17 14.17
CA VAL A 87 1.23 4.92 14.23
C VAL A 87 0.93 4.61 15.70
N GLU A 88 -0.33 4.70 16.09
CA GLU A 88 -0.78 4.33 17.43
C GLU A 88 -1.01 2.83 17.48
N CYS A 89 -0.47 2.15 18.49
CA CYS A 89 -0.74 0.73 18.73
C CYS A 89 -1.30 0.53 20.15
N THR A 90 -2.31 -0.33 20.31
CA THR A 90 -2.88 -0.63 21.63
C THR A 90 -1.92 -1.41 22.54
N THR A 91 -1.03 -2.21 21.95
CA THR A 91 0.00 -3.00 22.64
C THR A 91 1.23 -3.15 21.75
N GLY A 92 2.31 -3.73 22.29
CA GLY A 92 3.48 -4.07 21.49
C GLY A 92 3.17 -5.20 20.51
N MET A 93 3.18 -4.92 19.20
CA MET A 93 2.84 -5.90 18.17
C MET A 93 3.56 -5.66 16.84
N LYS A 94 3.50 -6.65 15.94
CA LYS A 94 4.05 -6.55 14.59
C LYS A 94 3.03 -5.95 13.64
N TYR A 95 3.48 -5.04 12.79
CA TYR A 95 2.65 -4.50 11.71
C TYR A 95 3.50 -4.24 10.46
N THR A 96 2.86 -3.91 9.35
CA THR A 96 3.47 -3.51 8.09
C THR A 96 2.73 -2.29 7.56
N LEU A 97 3.43 -1.42 6.83
CA LEU A 97 2.81 -0.35 6.06
C LEU A 97 2.77 -0.75 4.59
N ARG A 98 1.64 -0.51 3.93
CA ARG A 98 1.39 -0.93 2.54
C ARG A 98 0.63 0.13 1.76
N LEU A 99 0.87 0.13 0.45
CA LEU A 99 0.01 0.75 -0.55
C LEU A 99 -0.92 -0.32 -1.16
N PRO A 100 -2.10 0.06 -1.69
CA PRO A 100 -3.02 -0.87 -2.34
C PRO A 100 -2.49 -1.40 -3.68
N THR A 101 -1.40 -0.84 -4.18
CA THR A 101 -0.75 -1.23 -5.43
C THR A 101 0.16 -2.44 -5.23
N ALA A 102 0.10 -3.37 -6.18
CA ALA A 102 0.94 -4.57 -6.24
C ALA A 102 2.44 -4.28 -6.05
N ASP A 103 2.92 -3.28 -6.78
CA ASP A 103 4.33 -2.89 -6.81
C ASP A 103 4.75 -2.03 -5.61
N GLN A 104 3.80 -1.66 -4.74
CA GLN A 104 4.01 -0.77 -3.60
C GLN A 104 4.59 0.59 -4.01
N ARG A 105 4.17 1.11 -5.18
CA ARG A 105 4.56 2.41 -5.71
C ARG A 105 3.35 3.32 -5.92
N ILE A 106 3.61 4.62 -5.96
CA ILE A 106 2.63 5.64 -6.33
C ILE A 106 2.88 6.02 -7.79
N ALA A 107 1.87 5.88 -8.64
CA ALA A 107 1.95 6.36 -10.02
C ALA A 107 1.91 7.89 -10.05
N LEU A 108 2.76 8.49 -10.88
CA LEU A 108 2.77 9.93 -11.13
C LEU A 108 2.12 10.20 -12.49
N ASN A 109 1.40 11.32 -12.60
CA ASN A 109 0.70 11.68 -13.83
C ASN A 109 1.64 11.92 -15.03
N ASN A 110 2.95 12.09 -14.83
CA ASN A 110 3.96 12.30 -15.86
C ASN A 110 4.62 11.00 -16.37
N GLY A 111 4.06 9.83 -16.00
CA GLY A 111 4.54 8.50 -16.39
C GLY A 111 5.57 7.92 -15.42
N GLY A 112 6.10 8.73 -14.50
CA GLY A 112 7.01 8.25 -13.45
C GLY A 112 6.29 7.54 -12.32
N THR A 113 7.08 7.09 -11.34
CA THR A 113 6.58 6.50 -10.10
C THR A 113 7.32 7.06 -8.89
N ALA A 114 6.70 6.96 -7.72
CA ALA A 114 7.35 7.23 -6.45
C ALA A 114 7.41 5.96 -5.60
N SER A 115 8.61 5.57 -5.18
CA SER A 115 8.80 4.50 -4.20
C SER A 115 8.74 5.06 -2.80
N VAL A 116 8.18 4.29 -1.87
CA VAL A 116 8.08 4.67 -0.46
C VAL A 116 8.87 3.66 0.38
N THR A 117 9.62 4.15 1.35
CA THR A 117 10.25 3.32 2.40
C THR A 117 9.77 3.78 3.77
N ALA A 118 9.70 2.85 4.71
CA ALA A 118 9.38 3.06 6.12
C ALA A 118 10.58 2.65 6.97
N ASN A 119 11.14 3.59 7.74
CA ASN A 119 12.39 3.42 8.51
C ASN A 119 13.53 2.82 7.65
N GLY A 120 13.67 3.33 6.42
CA GLY A 120 14.68 2.88 5.45
C GLY A 120 14.38 1.52 4.78
N SER A 121 13.33 0.80 5.18
CA SER A 121 12.93 -0.47 4.58
C SER A 121 11.80 -0.28 3.55
N VAL A 122 11.77 -1.10 2.50
CA VAL A 122 10.65 -1.11 1.55
C VAL A 122 9.32 -1.42 2.26
N LEU A 123 8.22 -0.90 1.73
CA LEU A 123 6.88 -1.22 2.24
C LEU A 123 6.61 -2.73 2.24
N GLY A 124 5.69 -3.16 3.12
CA GLY A 124 5.38 -4.57 3.36
C GLY A 124 6.38 -5.30 4.27
N LYS A 125 7.52 -4.69 4.63
CA LYS A 125 8.40 -5.23 5.68
C LYS A 125 7.81 -5.02 7.07
N THR A 126 8.08 -5.97 7.95
CA THR A 126 7.59 -5.94 9.34
C THR A 126 8.28 -4.85 10.13
N LEU A 127 7.47 -4.04 10.81
CA LEU A 127 7.84 -3.06 11.80
C LEU A 127 7.45 -3.59 13.20
N GLN A 128 8.24 -3.20 14.21
CA GLN A 128 7.93 -3.46 15.61
C GLN A 128 7.21 -2.24 16.19
N GLY A 129 5.92 -2.40 16.52
CA GLY A 129 5.17 -1.42 17.29
C GLY A 129 5.36 -1.63 18.78
N GLN A 130 5.34 -0.54 19.53
CA GLN A 130 5.22 -0.49 20.99
C GLN A 130 3.83 0.06 21.32
N ALA A 131 3.35 -0.21 22.54
CA ALA A 131 2.10 0.39 23.02
C ALA A 131 2.21 1.93 23.02
N GLY A 132 1.17 2.61 22.54
CA GLY A 132 1.15 4.05 22.35
C GLY A 132 1.59 4.48 20.94
N GLU A 133 2.03 5.74 20.84
CA GLU A 133 2.39 6.36 19.56
C GLU A 133 3.80 5.96 19.12
N ASN A 134 3.90 5.40 17.92
CA ASN A 134 5.14 5.02 17.27
C ASN A 134 5.42 6.00 16.13
N GLN A 135 6.64 6.52 16.08
CA GLN A 135 7.09 7.35 14.97
C GLN A 135 7.70 6.49 13.87
N VAL A 136 7.23 6.66 12.64
CA VAL A 136 7.76 6.00 11.45
C VAL A 136 8.25 7.05 10.48
N GLU A 137 9.51 6.94 10.07
CA GLU A 137 10.08 7.77 9.03
C GLU A 137 9.66 7.23 7.66
N LEU A 138 8.90 8.02 6.91
CA LEU A 138 8.58 7.74 5.52
C LEU A 138 9.49 8.53 4.59
N THR A 139 10.21 7.83 3.73
CA THR A 139 10.98 8.44 2.64
C THR A 139 10.34 8.10 1.30
N VAL A 140 10.06 9.11 0.50
CA VAL A 140 9.53 8.98 -0.86
C VAL A 140 10.61 9.38 -1.84
N THR A 141 10.84 8.55 -2.84
CA THR A 141 11.85 8.75 -3.88
C THR A 141 11.19 8.71 -5.26
N LEU A 142 11.50 9.69 -6.12
CA LEU A 142 11.00 9.74 -7.51
C LEU A 142 11.84 8.82 -8.40
N ASN A 143 11.17 8.07 -9.29
CA ASN A 143 11.82 7.13 -10.18
C ASN A 143 11.16 7.16 -11.57
N GLY A 144 11.99 7.07 -12.60
CA GLY A 144 11.58 7.01 -13.99
C GLY A 144 11.13 5.62 -14.45
N PRO A 145 10.83 5.46 -15.74
CA PRO A 145 10.95 6.48 -16.80
C PRO A 145 9.90 7.60 -16.67
N TYR A 146 10.20 8.78 -17.23
CA TYR A 146 9.24 9.90 -17.33
C TYR A 146 8.85 10.11 -18.79
N GLU A 147 7.56 10.23 -19.06
CA GLU A 147 7.03 10.42 -20.41
C GLU A 147 6.99 11.90 -20.81
N ARG A 148 6.92 12.81 -19.83
CA ARG A 148 6.79 14.25 -20.06
C ARG A 148 7.38 15.09 -18.94
N THR A 149 7.80 16.30 -19.29
CA THR A 149 8.18 17.36 -18.34
C THR A 149 6.98 18.20 -17.93
N GLY A 150 7.13 19.02 -16.88
CA GLY A 150 6.10 19.93 -16.36
C GLY A 150 5.61 19.52 -14.98
N THR A 151 4.42 19.99 -14.59
CA THR A 151 3.81 19.64 -13.31
C THR A 151 3.61 18.13 -13.20
N PHE A 152 4.00 17.59 -12.06
CA PHE A 152 3.81 16.19 -11.70
C PHE A 152 3.10 16.07 -10.36
N GLU A 153 2.24 15.08 -10.24
CA GLU A 153 1.53 14.73 -9.01
C GLU A 153 1.19 13.24 -9.00
N GLY A 154 1.00 12.70 -7.80
CA GLY A 154 0.53 11.34 -7.57
C GLY A 154 -0.05 11.21 -6.17
N SER A 155 -0.92 10.23 -6.00
CA SER A 155 -1.59 9.97 -4.73
C SER A 155 -1.71 8.48 -4.49
N GLY A 156 -1.59 8.06 -3.24
CA GLY A 156 -1.82 6.68 -2.81
C GLY A 156 -2.45 6.66 -1.43
N VAL A 157 -3.01 5.50 -1.06
CA VAL A 157 -3.53 5.25 0.28
C VAL A 157 -2.51 4.40 1.03
N LEU A 158 -1.95 4.94 2.11
CA LEU A 158 -1.10 4.17 3.01
C LEU A 158 -1.99 3.54 4.08
N PHE A 159 -1.86 2.24 4.29
CA PHE A 159 -2.61 1.55 5.34
C PHE A 159 -1.71 0.60 6.14
N VAL A 160 -2.16 0.31 7.37
CA VAL A 160 -1.55 -0.68 8.24
C VAL A 160 -2.12 -2.05 7.92
N SER A 161 -1.24 -3.05 7.78
CA SER A 161 -1.60 -4.46 7.66
C SER A 161 -0.78 -5.27 8.67
N TYR A 162 -1.29 -6.42 9.07
CA TYR A 162 -0.58 -7.32 9.97
C TYR A 162 0.05 -8.47 9.16
N PRO A 163 1.22 -9.00 9.58
CA PRO A 163 1.85 -10.16 8.97
C PRO A 163 1.14 -11.47 9.33
#